data_AF-A0A4Q9LSJ6-F1
#
_entry.id   AF-A0A4Q9LSJ6-F1
#
_cell.length_a   1.000
_cell.length_b   1.000
_cell.length_c   1.000
_cell.angle_alpha   90.00
_cell.angle_beta   90.00
_cell.angle_gamma   90.00
#
_symmetry.space_group_name_H-M   'P 1'
#
loop_
_entity.id
_entity.type
_entity.pdbx_description
1 polymer ?
#
loop_
_entity_poly.entity_id
_entity_poly.type
_entity_poly.pdbx_seq_one_letter_code
_entity_poly.pdbx_strand_id
1 'polypeptide(L)'
;MFLYFLVYLATSLPDQEEFDISEDLTVKENVTNEKYHNFLEYFTTLICYFVYNNDEIENAHKFKPELLFNLICFGKFMEIYKTDRKVKKIVEQMSGDLVAEKNSVWGAKEYEDIEITNQNIYKAISDSFSQEDKSDLELLQGLKILPCENNEIFKNMSKLLSNATFQCFLGFFLVLKCKNFSENLENYEKKNSVYSNISSNFTESFINDSKIEARKLEDELGCGLGINGYYEVWRRILGPIPDRILNEGYIFKDMCKLPRHLVFYQDDPIDSSFPRVFLELFYEESELDNIKGLYIFMKGIIKEDYQKYFSAVICLKITCLKGGIFKSNFIMEIIFEFLFLADVLKTELEKVENIEKIKKNRSLFVDAFKKILDQKKIQYVKGGDSDFLDCSKFPKTAILLEILCYIDLFSNDCFKGLLNTQIHKKLKE
;
A
#
# COMPACT_ATOMS: atom_id res chain seq x y z
N MET A 1 -18.25 -3.27 -3.22
CA MET A 1 -18.03 -4.54 -3.97
C MET A 1 -16.53 -4.82 -4.09
N PHE A 2 -15.73 -3.92 -4.67
CA PHE A 2 -14.27 -4.11 -4.87
C PHE A 2 -13.42 -4.24 -3.59
N LEU A 3 -13.63 -3.39 -2.58
CA LEU A 3 -12.96 -3.52 -1.26
C LEU A 3 -13.39 -4.80 -0.52
N TYR A 4 -14.65 -5.20 -0.67
CA TYR A 4 -15.21 -6.39 -0.04
C TYR A 4 -14.68 -7.67 -0.70
N PHE A 5 -14.44 -7.68 -2.01
CA PHE A 5 -13.81 -8.80 -2.73
C PHE A 5 -12.35 -8.99 -2.31
N LEU A 6 -11.62 -7.90 -2.07
CA LEU A 6 -10.24 -7.90 -1.53
C LEU A 6 -10.17 -8.38 -0.07
N VAL A 7 -11.14 -8.00 0.77
CA VAL A 7 -11.27 -8.50 2.15
C VAL A 7 -11.74 -9.96 2.16
N TYR A 8 -12.67 -10.34 1.29
CA TYR A 8 -13.19 -11.70 1.13
C TYR A 8 -12.10 -12.67 0.65
N LEU A 9 -11.35 -12.34 -0.41
CA LEU A 9 -10.20 -13.15 -0.86
C LEU A 9 -9.10 -13.28 0.20
N ALA A 10 -8.96 -12.30 1.10
CA ALA A 10 -8.01 -12.37 2.22
C ALA A 10 -8.53 -13.15 3.44
N THR A 11 -9.83 -13.51 3.49
CA THR A 11 -10.48 -14.11 4.68
C THR A 11 -11.20 -15.45 4.42
N SER A 12 -11.43 -15.86 3.17
CA SER A 12 -12.04 -17.15 2.81
C SER A 12 -11.04 -17.99 2.00
N LEU A 13 -10.48 -19.12 2.44
CA LEU A 13 -11.08 -20.43 2.83
C LEU A 13 -9.99 -21.38 3.44
N PRO A 14 -10.33 -22.54 4.07
CA PRO A 14 -11.62 -22.98 4.61
C PRO A 14 -11.58 -23.23 6.14
N ASP A 15 -12.77 -23.40 6.70
CA ASP A 15 -13.12 -23.66 8.11
C ASP A 15 -13.26 -22.38 8.96
N GLN A 16 -14.36 -21.66 8.75
CA GLN A 16 -15.33 -21.37 9.82
C GLN A 16 -16.58 -20.64 9.33
N GLU A 17 -17.69 -21.03 9.95
CA GLU A 17 -19.11 -20.67 9.90
C GLU A 17 -19.56 -19.40 9.14
N GLU A 18 -20.68 -19.57 8.43
CA GLU A 18 -21.46 -18.59 7.66
C GLU A 18 -21.65 -17.26 8.40
N PHE A 19 -21.18 -16.17 7.79
CA PHE A 19 -21.59 -14.81 8.13
C PHE A 19 -22.55 -14.31 7.03
N ASP A 20 -23.77 -13.97 7.44
CA ASP A 20 -24.88 -13.56 6.56
C ASP A 20 -24.66 -12.12 6.06
N ILE A 21 -24.49 -11.97 4.74
CA ILE A 21 -24.19 -10.69 4.06
C ILE A 21 -25.47 -10.19 3.39
N SER A 22 -26.28 -9.40 4.11
CA SER A 22 -27.43 -8.74 3.48
C SER A 22 -27.65 -7.26 3.83
N GLU A 23 -27.00 -6.67 4.84
CA GLU A 23 -27.27 -5.28 5.22
C GLU A 23 -25.99 -4.53 5.62
N ASP A 24 -25.30 -3.91 4.65
CA ASP A 24 -24.68 -2.57 4.78
C ASP A 24 -23.82 -2.20 3.54
N LEU A 25 -24.52 -2.09 2.42
CA LEU A 25 -24.02 -1.70 1.09
C LEU A 25 -23.83 -0.17 0.92
N THR A 26 -23.61 0.58 1.99
CA THR A 26 -23.57 2.06 2.01
C THR A 26 -22.18 2.69 2.03
N VAL A 27 -21.10 1.92 1.84
CA VAL A 27 -19.82 2.46 1.33
C VAL A 27 -19.72 2.15 -0.16
N LYS A 28 -20.68 2.69 -0.92
CA LYS A 28 -20.75 2.62 -2.38
C LYS A 28 -20.29 3.95 -2.98
N GLU A 29 -19.60 3.83 -4.12
CA GLU A 29 -19.21 4.89 -5.06
C GLU A 29 -17.96 5.72 -4.65
N ASN A 30 -16.98 5.83 -5.56
CA ASN A 30 -15.86 6.82 -5.57
C ASN A 30 -14.41 6.38 -5.26
N VAL A 31 -14.08 5.09 -5.09
CA VAL A 31 -12.65 4.69 -4.97
C VAL A 31 -11.99 4.52 -6.33
N THR A 32 -12.67 4.00 -7.35
CA THR A 32 -12.16 3.91 -8.72
C THR A 32 -13.32 4.03 -9.70
N ASN A 33 -13.08 4.50 -10.91
CA ASN A 33 -14.08 4.61 -11.97
C ASN A 33 -14.55 3.21 -12.40
N GLU A 34 -15.87 3.00 -12.41
CA GLU A 34 -16.53 1.73 -12.70
C GLU A 34 -16.06 1.08 -14.00
N LYS A 35 -15.66 1.89 -14.98
CA LYS A 35 -15.12 1.45 -16.26
C LYS A 35 -13.91 0.50 -16.12
N TYR A 36 -13.12 0.65 -15.05
CA TYR A 36 -11.90 -0.12 -14.83
C TYR A 36 -12.06 -1.25 -13.82
N HIS A 37 -13.23 -1.43 -13.21
CA HIS A 37 -13.44 -2.41 -12.12
C HIS A 37 -13.12 -3.84 -12.57
N ASN A 38 -13.59 -4.25 -13.75
CA ASN A 38 -13.30 -5.59 -14.27
C ASN A 38 -11.79 -5.79 -14.46
N PHE A 39 -11.08 -4.81 -15.02
CA PHE A 39 -9.63 -4.92 -15.18
C PHE A 39 -8.94 -5.09 -13.82
N LEU A 40 -9.31 -4.25 -12.85
CA LEU A 40 -8.72 -4.28 -11.52
C LEU A 40 -9.03 -5.60 -10.81
N GLU A 41 -10.20 -6.18 -11.03
CA GLU A 41 -10.57 -7.48 -10.45
C GLU A 41 -9.64 -8.59 -10.96
N TYR A 42 -9.45 -8.70 -12.27
CA TYR A 42 -8.53 -9.68 -12.84
C TYR A 42 -7.08 -9.43 -12.41
N PHE A 43 -6.63 -8.16 -12.42
CA PHE A 43 -5.27 -7.82 -12.04
C PHE A 43 -5.00 -8.14 -10.57
N THR A 44 -5.89 -7.72 -9.67
CA THR A 44 -5.78 -8.02 -8.25
C THR A 44 -5.82 -9.52 -7.99
N THR A 45 -6.69 -10.27 -8.69
CA THR A 45 -6.73 -11.73 -8.59
C THR A 45 -5.40 -12.37 -8.98
N LEU A 46 -4.77 -11.88 -10.05
CA LEU A 46 -3.44 -12.32 -10.48
C LEU A 46 -2.37 -12.04 -9.41
N ILE A 47 -2.37 -10.84 -8.82
CA ILE A 47 -1.43 -10.50 -7.74
C ILE A 47 -1.66 -11.39 -6.51
N CYS A 48 -2.91 -11.54 -6.08
CA CYS A 48 -3.28 -12.39 -4.94
C CYS A 48 -2.90 -13.85 -5.17
N TYR A 49 -3.04 -14.37 -6.39
CA TYR A 49 -2.58 -15.71 -6.76
C TYR A 49 -1.09 -15.92 -6.42
N PHE A 50 -0.21 -14.99 -6.81
CA PHE A 50 1.22 -15.11 -6.48
C PHE A 50 1.53 -14.88 -5.01
N VAL A 51 0.83 -13.94 -4.36
CA VAL A 51 1.11 -13.57 -2.97
C VAL A 51 0.65 -14.65 -1.99
N TYR A 52 -0.47 -15.31 -2.28
CA TYR A 52 -1.15 -16.18 -1.32
C TYR A 52 -1.08 -17.68 -1.64
N ASN A 53 -0.77 -18.09 -2.88
CA ASN A 53 -0.58 -19.52 -3.20
C ASN A 53 0.87 -20.01 -3.04
N ASN A 54 1.61 -19.45 -2.08
CA ASN A 54 2.99 -19.86 -1.79
C ASN A 54 3.08 -20.53 -0.40
N ASP A 55 3.02 -21.87 -0.39
CA ASP A 55 2.95 -22.70 0.82
C ASP A 55 4.16 -22.57 1.77
N GLU A 56 5.31 -22.06 1.30
CA GLU A 56 6.52 -21.92 2.11
C GLU A 56 6.69 -20.55 2.77
N ILE A 57 5.91 -19.54 2.37
CA ILE A 57 5.87 -18.29 3.11
C ILE A 57 4.87 -18.49 4.24
N GLU A 58 5.35 -18.73 5.47
CA GLU A 58 4.53 -18.88 6.71
C GLU A 58 3.47 -17.76 6.94
N ASN A 59 3.49 -16.71 6.13
CA ASN A 59 2.61 -15.55 6.16
C ASN A 59 1.78 -15.36 4.87
N ALA A 60 1.67 -16.37 4.00
CA ALA A 60 0.88 -16.35 2.76
C ALA A 60 -0.65 -16.37 2.98
N HIS A 61 -1.14 -16.36 4.22
CA HIS A 61 -2.59 -16.31 4.50
C HIS A 61 -2.99 -15.09 5.35
N LYS A 62 -2.15 -14.06 5.40
CA LYS A 62 -2.36 -12.91 6.28
C LYS A 62 -2.65 -11.63 5.50
N PHE A 63 -3.58 -10.83 6.02
CA PHE A 63 -3.89 -9.49 5.51
C PHE A 63 -2.65 -8.59 5.55
N LYS A 64 -2.39 -7.89 4.45
CA LYS A 64 -1.25 -6.98 4.24
C LYS A 64 -1.79 -5.59 3.86
N PRO A 65 -1.93 -4.66 4.83
CA PRO A 65 -2.43 -3.31 4.57
C PRO A 65 -1.65 -2.56 3.48
N GLU A 66 -0.33 -2.77 3.43
CA GLU A 66 0.58 -2.22 2.42
C GLU A 66 0.22 -2.65 1.01
N LEU A 67 -0.07 -3.95 0.85
CA LEU A 67 -0.45 -4.53 -0.44
C LEU A 67 -1.76 -3.92 -0.91
N LEU A 68 -2.74 -3.81 -0.01
CA LEU A 68 -4.03 -3.18 -0.32
C LEU A 68 -3.85 -1.71 -0.74
N PHE A 69 -3.07 -0.93 0.02
CA PHE A 69 -2.78 0.46 -0.32
C PHE A 69 -2.16 0.58 -1.72
N ASN A 70 -1.13 -0.21 -2.01
CA ASN A 70 -0.44 -0.15 -3.31
C ASN A 70 -1.30 -0.64 -4.48
N LEU A 71 -2.20 -1.60 -4.27
CA LEU A 71 -3.18 -2.02 -5.28
C LEU A 71 -4.20 -0.91 -5.57
N ILE A 72 -4.67 -0.20 -4.54
CA ILE A 72 -5.55 0.97 -4.71
C ILE A 72 -4.81 2.09 -5.46
N CYS A 73 -3.57 2.38 -5.07
CA CYS A 73 -2.73 3.37 -5.74
C CYS A 73 -2.52 3.02 -7.21
N PHE A 74 -2.27 1.74 -7.53
CA PHE A 74 -2.15 1.27 -8.91
C PHE A 74 -3.44 1.52 -9.70
N GLY A 75 -4.61 1.17 -9.14
CA GLY A 75 -5.88 1.39 -9.82
C GLY A 75 -6.17 2.87 -10.08
N LYS A 76 -5.91 3.73 -9.11
CA LYS A 76 -6.00 5.19 -9.28
C LYS A 76 -5.00 5.72 -10.31
N PHE A 77 -3.76 5.25 -10.27
CA PHE A 77 -2.73 5.65 -11.23
C PHE A 77 -3.11 5.23 -12.66
N MET A 78 -3.79 4.09 -12.82
CA MET A 78 -4.30 3.64 -14.11
C MET A 78 -5.33 4.59 -14.70
N GLU A 79 -6.29 5.04 -13.89
CA GLU A 79 -7.23 6.08 -14.29
C GLU A 79 -6.51 7.38 -14.70
N ILE A 80 -5.47 7.74 -13.98
CA ILE A 80 -4.68 8.94 -14.24
C ILE A 80 -3.98 8.83 -15.60
N TYR A 81 -3.21 7.78 -15.88
CA TYR A 81 -2.49 7.70 -17.15
C TYR A 81 -3.41 7.48 -18.36
N LYS A 82 -4.67 7.06 -18.16
CA LYS A 82 -5.67 6.99 -19.24
C LYS A 82 -6.39 8.32 -19.49
N THR A 83 -6.34 9.27 -18.54
CA THR A 83 -7.10 10.54 -18.60
C THR A 83 -6.20 11.77 -18.72
N ASP A 84 -5.02 11.75 -18.10
CA ASP A 84 -4.09 12.86 -18.09
C ASP A 84 -3.11 12.75 -19.25
N ARG A 85 -3.10 13.75 -20.14
CA ARG A 85 -2.27 13.72 -21.34
C ARG A 85 -0.77 13.64 -21.05
N LYS A 86 -0.28 14.26 -19.97
CA LYS A 86 1.16 14.26 -19.66
C LYS A 86 1.59 12.91 -19.09
N VAL A 87 0.84 12.40 -18.11
CA VAL A 87 1.12 11.09 -17.51
C VAL A 87 0.92 9.97 -18.55
N LYS A 88 -0.13 10.07 -19.38
CA LYS A 88 -0.34 9.17 -20.51
C LYS A 88 0.90 9.07 -21.39
N LYS A 89 1.43 10.21 -21.83
CA LYS A 89 2.58 10.25 -22.74
C LYS A 89 3.79 9.55 -22.12
N ILE A 90 4.05 9.74 -20.82
CA ILE A 90 5.15 9.09 -20.12
C ILE A 90 4.97 7.57 -20.12
N VAL A 91 3.82 7.07 -19.65
CA VAL A 91 3.59 5.62 -19.53
C VAL A 91 3.51 4.95 -20.91
N GLU A 92 2.94 5.64 -21.90
CA GLU A 92 2.88 5.18 -23.30
C GLU A 92 4.29 5.07 -23.89
N GLN A 93 5.13 6.08 -23.72
CA GLN A 93 6.53 6.05 -24.15
C GLN A 93 7.27 4.89 -23.51
N MET A 94 7.20 4.76 -22.18
CA MET A 94 7.84 3.66 -21.46
C MET A 94 7.40 2.28 -21.97
N SER A 95 6.10 2.11 -22.20
CA SER A 95 5.56 0.86 -22.73
C SER A 95 6.08 0.59 -24.15
N GLY A 96 6.18 1.63 -24.99
CA GLY A 96 6.67 1.53 -26.36
C GLY A 96 8.16 1.23 -26.43
N ASP A 97 8.96 1.91 -25.62
CA ASP A 97 10.41 1.70 -25.52
C ASP A 97 10.71 0.27 -25.04
N LEU A 98 9.98 -0.22 -24.03
CA LEU A 98 10.12 -1.61 -23.57
C LEU A 98 9.83 -2.61 -24.70
N VAL A 99 8.79 -2.36 -25.50
CA VAL A 99 8.47 -3.19 -26.66
C VAL A 99 9.57 -3.11 -27.73
N ALA A 100 10.10 -1.93 -28.03
CA ALA A 100 11.20 -1.76 -28.99
C ALA A 100 12.45 -2.52 -28.53
N GLU A 101 12.87 -2.33 -27.27
CA GLU A 101 14.04 -2.97 -26.67
C GLU A 101 13.96 -4.50 -26.70
N LYS A 102 12.78 -5.06 -26.39
CA LYS A 102 12.59 -6.52 -26.32
C LYS A 102 12.38 -7.18 -27.69
N ASN A 103 12.06 -6.40 -28.72
CA ASN A 103 11.84 -6.88 -30.08
C ASN A 103 12.86 -6.30 -31.06
N SER A 104 14.15 -6.45 -30.73
CA SER A 104 15.29 -5.92 -31.52
C SER A 104 15.31 -6.32 -32.99
N VAL A 105 14.61 -7.40 -33.37
CA VAL A 105 14.41 -7.84 -34.77
C VAL A 105 13.74 -6.75 -35.62
N TRP A 106 12.99 -5.81 -35.02
CA TRP A 106 12.34 -4.71 -35.74
C TRP A 106 13.31 -3.59 -36.12
N GLY A 107 14.53 -3.57 -35.57
CA GLY A 107 15.49 -2.49 -35.76
C GLY A 107 15.08 -1.18 -35.09
N ALA A 108 14.00 -1.19 -34.29
CA ALA A 108 13.56 -0.09 -33.44
C ALA A 108 14.32 -0.12 -32.10
N LYS A 109 14.75 1.05 -31.62
CA LYS A 109 15.36 1.21 -30.30
C LYS A 109 14.47 2.00 -29.34
N GLU A 110 13.67 2.89 -29.90
CA GLU A 110 12.74 3.76 -29.18
C GLU A 110 11.31 3.57 -29.71
N TYR A 111 10.31 3.99 -28.95
CA TYR A 111 8.90 3.88 -29.34
C TYR A 111 8.63 4.56 -30.68
N GLU A 112 9.22 5.73 -30.93
CA GLU A 112 9.07 6.47 -32.18
C GLU A 112 9.61 5.70 -33.39
N ASP A 113 10.64 4.86 -33.21
CA ASP A 113 11.14 4.02 -34.30
C ASP A 113 10.13 2.95 -34.72
N ILE A 114 9.25 2.52 -33.80
CA ILE A 114 8.15 1.59 -34.10
C ILE A 114 7.17 2.23 -35.08
N GLU A 115 6.94 3.55 -35.03
CA GLU A 115 6.06 4.23 -35.99
C GLU A 115 6.56 4.04 -37.43
N ILE A 116 7.88 4.08 -37.63
CA ILE A 116 8.51 3.96 -38.95
C ILE A 116 8.54 2.49 -39.40
N THR A 117 8.90 1.59 -38.49
CA THR A 117 9.13 0.17 -38.81
C THR A 117 7.83 -0.65 -38.82
N ASN A 118 6.86 -0.32 -37.97
CA ASN A 118 5.61 -1.04 -37.82
C ASN A 118 4.45 -0.17 -37.28
N GLN A 119 3.82 0.59 -38.18
CA GLN A 119 2.70 1.49 -37.85
C GLN A 119 1.53 0.81 -37.15
N ASN A 120 1.26 -0.47 -37.43
CA ASN A 120 0.15 -1.19 -36.81
C ASN A 120 0.42 -1.44 -35.32
N ILE A 121 1.64 -1.83 -34.96
CA ILE A 121 2.05 -2.03 -33.55
C ILE A 121 2.10 -0.69 -32.82
N TYR A 122 2.71 0.33 -33.43
CA TYR A 122 2.74 1.68 -32.87
C TYR A 122 1.32 2.15 -32.51
N LYS A 123 0.38 2.00 -33.46
CA LYS A 123 -1.01 2.35 -33.23
C LYS A 123 -1.68 1.46 -32.16
N ALA A 124 -1.43 0.15 -32.15
CA ALA A 124 -1.99 -0.75 -31.14
C ALA A 124 -1.50 -0.40 -29.72
N ILE A 125 -0.24 -0.03 -29.57
CA ILE A 125 0.30 0.46 -28.29
C ILE A 125 -0.42 1.75 -27.90
N SER A 126 -0.47 2.76 -28.78
CA SER A 126 -1.13 4.04 -28.48
C SER A 126 -2.62 3.90 -28.16
N ASP A 127 -3.34 3.09 -28.94
CA ASP A 127 -4.75 2.76 -28.75
C ASP A 127 -4.97 2.05 -27.40
N SER A 128 -4.00 1.21 -26.96
CA SER A 128 -4.04 0.57 -25.64
C SER A 128 -3.99 1.55 -24.46
N PHE A 129 -3.70 2.83 -24.68
CA PHE A 129 -3.78 3.88 -23.66
C PHE A 129 -5.01 4.78 -23.83
N SER A 130 -5.92 4.44 -24.74
CA SER A 130 -7.25 5.06 -24.82
C SER A 130 -8.11 4.60 -23.64
N GLN A 131 -9.05 5.44 -23.22
CA GLN A 131 -10.02 5.06 -22.19
C GLN A 131 -10.97 3.99 -22.71
N GLU A 132 -11.42 4.08 -23.97
CA GLU A 132 -12.43 3.18 -24.56
C GLU A 132 -11.89 1.81 -24.93
N ASP A 133 -10.57 1.70 -25.01
CA ASP A 133 -9.91 0.46 -25.39
C ASP A 133 -9.99 -0.59 -24.27
N LYS A 134 -10.18 -1.85 -24.70
CA LYS A 134 -10.35 -3.01 -23.81
C LYS A 134 -9.18 -3.96 -23.85
N SER A 135 -8.09 -3.62 -24.57
CA SER A 135 -6.93 -4.49 -24.75
C SER A 135 -6.37 -5.00 -23.43
N ASP A 136 -6.22 -4.10 -22.47
CA ASP A 136 -5.66 -4.38 -21.15
C ASP A 136 -6.52 -5.40 -20.36
N LEU A 137 -7.85 -5.31 -20.50
CA LEU A 137 -8.78 -6.26 -19.87
C LEU A 137 -8.76 -7.61 -20.61
N GLU A 138 -8.82 -7.59 -21.94
CA GLU A 138 -8.83 -8.80 -22.77
C GLU A 138 -7.52 -9.60 -22.59
N LEU A 139 -6.39 -8.91 -22.43
CA LEU A 139 -5.11 -9.47 -22.04
C LEU A 139 -5.21 -10.26 -20.72
N LEU A 140 -5.75 -9.65 -19.67
CA LEU A 140 -5.85 -10.33 -18.36
C LEU A 140 -6.87 -11.47 -18.37
N GLN A 141 -7.97 -11.34 -19.12
CA GLN A 141 -8.96 -12.40 -19.29
C GLN A 141 -8.43 -13.61 -20.05
N GLY A 142 -7.58 -13.37 -21.05
CA GLY A 142 -6.93 -14.41 -21.84
C GLY A 142 -5.68 -15.02 -21.18
N LEU A 143 -5.21 -14.47 -20.07
CA LEU A 143 -3.99 -14.94 -19.42
C LEU A 143 -4.17 -16.36 -18.84
N LYS A 144 -3.39 -17.31 -19.32
CA LYS A 144 -3.25 -18.65 -18.74
C LYS A 144 -1.93 -18.75 -17.98
N ILE A 145 -2.03 -18.83 -16.65
CA ILE A 145 -0.87 -19.09 -15.82
C ILE A 145 -0.56 -20.57 -15.90
N LEU A 146 0.57 -20.92 -16.49
CA LEU A 146 1.08 -22.28 -16.39
C LEU A 146 1.64 -22.49 -14.97
N PRO A 147 1.45 -23.68 -14.37
CA PRO A 147 2.09 -24.00 -13.10
C PRO A 147 3.60 -23.75 -13.22
N CYS A 148 4.17 -22.96 -12.31
CA CYS A 148 5.61 -22.73 -12.31
C CYS A 148 6.33 -24.07 -12.12
N GLU A 149 6.98 -24.56 -13.17
CA GLU A 149 7.80 -25.78 -13.11
C GLU A 149 8.96 -25.63 -12.11
N ASN A 150 9.37 -24.39 -11.83
CA ASN A 150 10.38 -24.04 -10.84
C ASN A 150 9.76 -23.28 -9.66
N ASN A 151 9.69 -23.95 -8.51
CA ASN A 151 9.22 -23.39 -7.24
C ASN A 151 9.96 -22.10 -6.85
N GLU A 152 11.25 -21.96 -7.19
CA GLU A 152 12.04 -20.78 -6.83
C GLU A 152 11.60 -19.50 -7.55
N ILE A 153 11.23 -19.60 -8.83
CA ILE A 153 10.77 -18.41 -9.58
C ILE A 153 9.42 -17.93 -9.03
N PHE A 154 8.53 -18.87 -8.72
CA PHE A 154 7.26 -18.55 -8.07
C PHE A 154 7.48 -17.86 -6.72
N LYS A 155 8.42 -18.35 -5.91
CA LYS A 155 8.82 -17.72 -4.63
C LYS A 155 9.36 -16.31 -4.83
N ASN A 156 10.24 -16.11 -5.80
CA ASN A 156 10.80 -14.79 -6.09
C ASN A 156 9.71 -13.81 -6.55
N MET A 157 8.75 -14.27 -7.35
CA MET A 157 7.60 -13.47 -7.77
C MET A 157 6.71 -13.12 -6.58
N SER A 158 6.36 -14.11 -5.77
CA SER A 158 5.56 -13.95 -4.55
C SER A 158 6.19 -12.94 -3.59
N LYS A 159 7.52 -13.03 -3.40
CA LYS A 159 8.29 -12.09 -2.57
C LYS A 159 8.31 -10.68 -3.13
N LEU A 160 8.46 -10.52 -4.45
CA LEU A 160 8.40 -9.23 -5.13
C LEU A 160 7.02 -8.58 -4.93
N LEU A 161 5.95 -9.30 -5.29
CA LEU A 161 4.59 -8.77 -5.30
C LEU A 161 4.03 -8.58 -3.89
N SER A 162 4.47 -9.36 -2.90
CA SER A 162 4.06 -9.23 -1.50
C SER A 162 4.40 -7.87 -0.88
N ASN A 163 5.45 -7.21 -1.37
CA ASN A 163 5.94 -5.92 -0.86
C ASN A 163 6.05 -4.89 -1.98
N ALA A 164 5.31 -5.10 -3.08
CA ALA A 164 5.38 -4.25 -4.25
C ALA A 164 4.75 -2.89 -3.99
N THR A 165 5.42 -1.84 -4.45
CA THR A 165 4.83 -0.52 -4.60
C THR A 165 3.89 -0.48 -5.81
N PHE A 166 3.05 0.54 -5.94
CA PHE A 166 2.21 0.67 -7.14
C PHE A 166 3.04 0.81 -8.43
N GLN A 167 4.23 1.42 -8.37
CA GLN A 167 5.18 1.48 -9.49
C GLN A 167 5.64 0.08 -9.89
N CYS A 168 5.87 -0.79 -8.91
CA CYS A 168 6.21 -2.18 -9.18
C CYS A 168 5.05 -2.94 -9.82
N PHE A 169 3.80 -2.68 -9.42
CA PHE A 169 2.62 -3.24 -10.10
C PHE A 169 2.49 -2.73 -11.54
N LEU A 170 2.77 -1.46 -11.79
CA LEU A 170 2.79 -0.94 -13.16
C LEU A 170 3.91 -1.58 -13.97
N GLY A 171 5.14 -1.65 -13.45
CA GLY A 171 6.27 -2.30 -14.13
C GLY A 171 5.96 -3.76 -14.48
N PHE A 172 5.39 -4.51 -13.52
CA PHE A 172 4.89 -5.87 -13.76
C PHE A 172 3.87 -5.92 -14.90
N PHE A 173 2.90 -5.01 -14.90
CA PHE A 173 1.86 -4.95 -15.93
C PHE A 173 2.41 -4.54 -17.30
N LEU A 174 3.36 -3.60 -17.38
CA LEU A 174 4.01 -3.20 -18.63
C LEU A 174 4.83 -4.33 -19.24
N VAL A 175 5.56 -5.10 -18.43
CA VAL A 175 6.28 -6.28 -18.90
C VAL A 175 5.31 -7.35 -19.40
N LEU A 176 4.17 -7.54 -18.73
CA LEU A 176 3.11 -8.42 -19.21
C LEU A 176 2.53 -7.96 -20.56
N LYS A 177 2.27 -6.66 -20.73
CA LYS A 177 1.82 -6.07 -22.00
C LYS A 177 2.87 -6.26 -23.10
N CYS A 178 4.15 -6.00 -22.80
CA CYS A 178 5.24 -6.20 -23.75
C CYS A 178 5.31 -7.65 -24.23
N LYS A 179 5.21 -8.61 -23.30
CA LYS A 179 5.18 -10.03 -23.64
C LYS A 179 4.01 -10.39 -24.56
N ASN A 180 2.82 -9.84 -24.29
CA ASN A 180 1.67 -10.01 -25.17
C ASN A 180 1.93 -9.49 -26.59
N PHE A 181 2.51 -8.29 -26.73
CA PHE A 181 2.86 -7.75 -28.05
C PHE A 181 3.87 -8.61 -28.79
N SER A 182 4.89 -9.12 -28.08
CA SER A 182 5.91 -10.01 -28.65
C SER A 182 5.32 -11.36 -29.11
N GLU A 183 4.48 -11.99 -28.29
CA GLU A 183 3.92 -13.33 -28.60
C GLU A 183 2.81 -13.29 -29.65
N ASN A 184 2.07 -12.18 -29.74
CA ASN A 184 0.99 -11.98 -30.70
C ASN A 184 1.37 -11.07 -31.87
N LEU A 185 2.68 -10.92 -32.12
CA LEU A 185 3.23 -9.99 -33.10
C LEU A 185 2.54 -10.06 -34.47
N GLU A 186 2.47 -11.25 -35.06
CA GLU A 186 1.87 -11.44 -36.38
C GLU A 186 0.39 -11.03 -36.44
N ASN A 187 -0.34 -11.14 -35.33
CA ASN A 187 -1.76 -10.77 -35.26
C ASN A 187 -1.92 -9.25 -35.27
N TYR A 188 -1.10 -8.54 -34.50
CA TYR A 188 -1.06 -7.08 -34.48
C TYR A 188 -0.62 -6.52 -35.84
N GLU A 189 0.34 -7.15 -36.51
CA GLU A 189 0.77 -6.78 -37.86
C GLU A 189 -0.34 -6.96 -38.90
N LYS A 190 -1.09 -8.06 -38.82
CA LYS A 190 -2.13 -8.43 -39.80
C LYS A 190 -3.52 -7.86 -39.48
N LYS A 191 -3.67 -7.04 -38.43
CA LYS A 191 -4.96 -6.48 -37.95
C LYS A 191 -6.01 -7.52 -37.55
N ASN A 192 -5.60 -8.74 -37.25
CA ASN A 192 -6.51 -9.76 -36.74
C ASN A 192 -6.71 -9.52 -35.25
N SER A 193 -7.94 -9.27 -34.80
CA SER A 193 -8.27 -9.12 -33.38
C SER A 193 -8.07 -10.45 -32.67
N VAL A 194 -6.93 -10.66 -32.01
CA VAL A 194 -6.71 -11.88 -31.22
C VAL A 194 -5.83 -11.57 -30.02
N TYR A 195 -6.44 -11.49 -28.84
CA TYR A 195 -5.76 -11.83 -27.59
C TYR A 195 -5.76 -13.34 -27.52
N SER A 196 -4.65 -13.96 -27.93
CA SER A 196 -4.49 -15.39 -27.77
C SER A 196 -4.26 -15.71 -26.29
N ASN A 197 -4.55 -16.95 -25.90
CA ASN A 197 -4.26 -17.41 -24.55
C ASN A 197 -2.76 -17.27 -24.28
N ILE A 198 -2.32 -16.23 -23.56
CA ILE A 198 -0.92 -16.09 -23.17
C ILE A 198 -0.66 -17.17 -22.14
N SER A 199 0.13 -18.18 -22.50
CA SER A 199 0.67 -19.12 -21.54
C SER A 199 1.95 -18.51 -20.94
N SER A 200 1.81 -17.75 -19.86
CA SER A 200 2.99 -17.09 -19.29
C SER A 200 3.73 -18.02 -18.34
N ASN A 201 4.85 -18.60 -18.81
CA ASN A 201 5.92 -19.00 -17.90
C ASN A 201 6.60 -17.74 -17.39
N PHE A 202 6.39 -17.42 -16.12
CA PHE A 202 7.10 -16.34 -15.45
C PHE A 202 8.55 -16.79 -15.24
N THR A 203 9.50 -15.93 -15.60
CA THR A 203 10.93 -16.21 -15.55
C THR A 203 11.64 -15.21 -14.64
N GLU A 204 12.87 -15.51 -14.24
CA GLU A 204 13.69 -14.55 -13.51
C GLU A 204 13.94 -13.26 -14.33
N SER A 205 14.00 -13.35 -15.66
CA SER A 205 14.07 -12.16 -16.54
C SER A 205 12.82 -11.29 -16.37
N PHE A 206 11.62 -11.88 -16.34
CA PHE A 206 10.38 -11.14 -16.17
C PHE A 206 10.38 -10.36 -14.85
N ILE A 207 10.84 -10.99 -13.75
CA ILE A 207 10.96 -10.37 -12.43
C ILE A 207 11.93 -9.19 -12.48
N ASN A 208 13.09 -9.37 -13.12
CA ASN A 208 14.10 -8.33 -13.23
C ASN A 208 13.66 -7.16 -14.11
N ASP A 209 13.02 -7.45 -15.24
CA ASP A 209 12.43 -6.43 -16.11
C ASP A 209 11.36 -5.63 -15.35
N SER A 210 10.50 -6.29 -14.57
CA SER A 210 9.47 -5.61 -13.76
C SER A 210 10.08 -4.63 -12.76
N LYS A 211 11.21 -4.99 -12.12
CA LYS A 211 11.93 -4.11 -11.19
C LYS A 211 12.60 -2.94 -11.90
N ILE A 212 13.15 -3.16 -13.10
CA ILE A 212 13.78 -2.10 -13.90
C ILE A 212 12.73 -1.08 -14.32
N GLU A 213 11.61 -1.53 -14.86
CA GLU A 213 10.52 -0.64 -15.30
C GLU A 213 9.88 0.13 -14.13
N ALA A 214 9.78 -0.48 -12.95
CA ALA A 214 9.34 0.21 -11.74
C ALA A 214 10.25 1.39 -11.38
N ARG A 215 11.57 1.21 -11.48
CA ARG A 215 12.56 2.28 -11.21
C ARG A 215 12.52 3.37 -12.27
N LYS A 216 12.43 2.98 -13.56
CA LYS A 216 12.27 3.94 -14.66
C LYS A 216 11.04 4.82 -14.43
N LEU A 217 9.92 4.23 -13.99
CA LEU A 217 8.71 5.01 -13.69
C LEU A 217 8.92 6.01 -12.55
N GLU A 218 9.61 5.61 -11.49
CA GLU A 218 9.93 6.50 -10.36
C GLU A 218 10.74 7.71 -10.84
N ASP A 219 11.76 7.47 -11.67
CA ASP A 219 12.61 8.50 -12.25
C ASP A 219 11.84 9.42 -13.21
N GLU A 220 11.01 8.85 -14.10
CA GLU A 220 10.23 9.60 -15.09
C GLU A 220 9.10 10.43 -14.44
N LEU A 221 8.42 9.89 -13.42
CA LEU A 221 7.41 10.64 -12.69
C LEU A 221 8.04 11.76 -11.85
N GLY A 222 9.22 11.52 -11.25
CA GLY A 222 9.92 12.52 -10.45
C GLY A 222 10.58 13.63 -11.29
N CYS A 223 11.33 13.24 -12.32
CA CYS A 223 12.10 14.14 -13.18
C CYS A 223 11.27 14.71 -14.33
N GLY A 224 10.49 13.86 -15.01
CA GLY A 224 9.75 14.21 -16.23
C GLY A 224 8.54 15.11 -15.98
N LEU A 225 7.80 14.90 -14.88
CA LEU A 225 6.71 15.80 -14.47
C LEU A 225 7.20 16.99 -13.62
N GLY A 226 8.41 16.89 -13.08
CA GLY A 226 8.89 17.73 -12.00
C GLY A 226 8.07 17.58 -10.72
N ILE A 227 8.60 18.17 -9.65
CA ILE A 227 8.08 17.99 -8.29
C ILE A 227 6.58 18.32 -8.15
N ASN A 228 6.09 19.39 -8.80
CA ASN A 228 4.68 19.76 -8.74
C ASN A 228 3.77 18.75 -9.47
N GLY A 229 4.18 18.24 -10.64
CA GLY A 229 3.38 17.29 -11.39
C GLY A 229 3.30 15.93 -10.69
N TYR A 230 4.41 15.48 -10.09
CA TYR A 230 4.42 14.30 -9.21
C TYR A 230 3.40 14.43 -8.06
N TYR A 231 3.26 15.62 -7.46
CA TYR A 231 2.27 15.83 -6.39
C TYR A 231 0.83 15.84 -6.87
N GLU A 232 0.55 16.41 -8.04
CA GLU A 232 -0.81 16.34 -8.59
C GLU A 232 -1.22 14.89 -8.88
N VAL A 233 -0.28 14.03 -9.29
CA VAL A 233 -0.52 12.58 -9.40
C VAL A 233 -0.89 12.00 -8.04
N TRP A 234 -0.09 12.22 -7.01
CA TRP A 234 -0.36 11.70 -5.66
C TRP A 234 -1.64 12.25 -5.04
N ARG A 235 -1.93 13.53 -5.23
CA ARG A 235 -3.18 14.15 -4.79
C ARG A 235 -4.39 13.46 -5.43
N ARG A 236 -4.31 13.14 -6.72
CA ARG A 236 -5.37 12.40 -7.43
C ARG A 236 -5.47 10.94 -6.98
N ILE A 237 -4.36 10.30 -6.64
CA ILE A 237 -4.34 8.95 -6.05
C ILE A 237 -5.05 8.95 -4.70
N LEU A 238 -4.67 9.85 -3.79
CA LEU A 238 -5.27 9.95 -2.46
C LEU A 238 -6.71 10.48 -2.48
N GLY A 239 -7.08 11.19 -3.54
CA GLY A 239 -8.42 11.74 -3.72
C GLY A 239 -8.83 12.64 -2.56
N PRO A 240 -9.95 12.35 -1.87
CA PRO A 240 -10.48 13.20 -0.79
C PRO A 240 -9.76 13.05 0.56
N ILE A 241 -8.84 12.09 0.71
CA ILE A 241 -8.16 11.80 1.98
C ILE A 241 -7.42 13.04 2.54
N PRO A 242 -6.61 13.78 1.77
CA PRO A 242 -5.91 14.94 2.29
C PRO A 242 -6.87 16.02 2.81
N ASP A 243 -7.97 16.29 2.10
CA ASP A 243 -8.96 17.30 2.51
C ASP A 243 -9.71 16.88 3.79
N ARG A 244 -9.90 15.57 3.99
CA ARG A 244 -10.47 15.03 5.24
C ARG A 244 -9.53 15.18 6.43
N ILE A 245 -8.23 14.93 6.24
CA ILE A 245 -7.26 14.81 7.35
C ILE A 245 -6.54 16.12 7.67
N LEU A 246 -6.24 16.96 6.67
CA LEU A 246 -5.37 18.13 6.85
C LEU A 246 -6.15 19.35 7.36
N ASN A 247 -5.50 20.17 8.20
CA ASN A 247 -6.05 21.41 8.72
C ASN A 247 -6.34 22.42 7.59
N GLU A 248 -7.42 23.19 7.75
CA GLU A 248 -7.76 24.28 6.83
C GLU A 248 -6.59 25.28 6.74
N GLY A 249 -6.11 25.55 5.54
CA GLY A 249 -4.99 26.46 5.29
C GLY A 249 -3.63 25.78 5.06
N TYR A 250 -3.50 24.48 5.32
CA TYR A 250 -2.32 23.72 4.90
C TYR A 250 -2.45 23.26 3.44
N ILE A 251 -1.43 23.55 2.64
CA ILE A 251 -1.37 23.10 1.26
C ILE A 251 -0.66 21.76 1.24
N PHE A 252 -1.23 20.74 0.59
CA PHE A 252 -0.59 19.42 0.38
C PHE A 252 0.88 19.52 -0.09
N LYS A 253 1.19 20.59 -0.83
CA LYS A 253 2.54 20.95 -1.27
C LYS A 253 3.53 21.30 -0.14
N ASP A 254 3.09 21.66 1.06
CA ASP A 254 3.99 21.96 2.18
C ASP A 254 4.58 20.70 2.82
N MET A 255 3.94 19.52 2.67
CA MET A 255 4.53 18.21 3.04
C MET A 255 5.85 17.96 2.31
N CYS A 256 6.03 18.57 1.15
CA CYS A 256 7.17 18.40 0.26
C CYS A 256 8.46 19.02 0.81
N LYS A 257 8.31 19.95 1.75
CA LYS A 257 9.44 20.56 2.43
C LYS A 257 9.91 19.72 3.61
N LEU A 258 9.14 18.70 4.02
CA LEU A 258 9.40 17.88 5.20
C LEU A 258 10.83 17.32 5.28
N PRO A 259 11.40 16.69 4.22
CA PRO A 259 12.73 16.09 4.33
C PRO A 259 13.81 17.11 4.74
N ARG A 260 13.64 18.38 4.34
CA ARG A 260 14.57 19.48 4.65
C ARG A 260 14.31 20.11 6.01
N HIS A 261 13.14 19.86 6.61
CA HIS A 261 12.72 20.50 7.85
C HIS A 261 12.61 19.59 9.06
N LEU A 262 12.69 18.26 8.90
CA LEU A 262 12.63 17.31 10.03
C LEU A 262 13.64 17.61 11.14
N VAL A 263 14.84 18.07 10.77
CA VAL A 263 15.88 18.46 11.73
C VAL A 263 15.41 19.60 12.65
N PHE A 264 14.57 20.51 12.17
CA PHE A 264 14.07 21.63 12.99
C PHE A 264 13.05 21.22 14.05
N TYR A 265 12.46 20.02 13.93
CA TYR A 265 11.46 19.51 14.88
C TYR A 265 12.05 18.55 15.92
N GLN A 266 13.35 18.22 15.83
CA GLN A 266 13.98 17.25 16.75
C GLN A 266 14.00 17.76 18.20
N ASP A 267 14.16 19.07 18.38
CA ASP A 267 14.22 19.71 19.71
C ASP A 267 12.84 20.13 20.25
N ASP A 268 11.79 20.04 19.45
CA ASP A 268 10.45 20.48 19.85
C ASP A 268 9.88 19.61 20.99
N PRO A 269 9.08 20.21 21.89
CA PRO A 269 8.49 19.48 23.01
C PRO A 269 7.52 18.41 22.49
N ILE A 270 7.64 17.21 23.05
CA ILE A 270 6.80 16.07 22.70
C ILE A 270 5.67 15.91 23.71
N ASP A 271 4.46 15.71 23.21
CA ASP A 271 3.31 15.44 24.08
C ASP A 271 3.25 13.98 24.54
N SER A 272 2.30 13.69 25.42
CA SER A 272 2.09 12.36 25.98
C SER A 272 1.55 11.33 24.98
N SER A 273 0.98 11.75 23.85
CA SER A 273 0.44 10.86 22.80
C SER A 273 1.49 10.27 21.88
N PHE A 274 2.74 10.75 21.95
CA PHE A 274 3.83 10.10 21.25
C PHE A 274 4.18 8.74 21.87
N PRO A 275 4.23 7.65 21.06
CA PRO A 275 4.33 6.29 21.57
C PRO A 275 5.75 5.85 21.95
N ARG A 276 6.52 6.70 22.64
CA ARG A 276 7.96 6.51 22.92
C ARG A 276 8.31 5.10 23.42
N VAL A 277 7.60 4.62 24.45
CA VAL A 277 7.85 3.31 25.08
C VAL A 277 7.70 2.17 24.08
N PHE A 278 6.77 2.28 23.13
CA PHE A 278 6.60 1.28 22.08
C PHE A 278 7.74 1.36 21.06
N LEU A 279 8.13 2.56 20.63
CA LEU A 279 9.18 2.75 19.63
C LEU A 279 10.55 2.29 20.12
N GLU A 280 10.84 2.48 21.41
CA GLU A 280 12.07 2.03 22.09
C GLU A 280 12.23 0.49 22.08
N LEU A 281 11.19 -0.28 21.73
CA LEU A 281 11.31 -1.72 21.49
C LEU A 281 12.00 -2.04 20.16
N PHE A 282 12.01 -1.11 19.21
CA PHE A 282 12.42 -1.36 17.82
C PHE A 282 13.60 -0.51 17.35
N TYR A 283 13.87 0.61 18.03
CA TYR A 283 14.75 1.68 17.57
C TYR A 283 15.74 2.15 18.63
N GLU A 284 16.91 2.58 18.18
CA GLU A 284 17.90 3.30 19.00
C GLU A 284 17.56 4.80 19.08
N GLU A 285 18.10 5.51 20.09
CA GLU A 285 17.75 6.91 20.38
C GLU A 285 17.92 7.84 19.16
N SER A 286 19.01 7.67 18.40
CA SER A 286 19.28 8.49 17.20
C SER A 286 18.25 8.29 16.07
N GLU A 287 17.59 7.13 15.99
CA GLU A 287 16.52 6.87 15.03
C GLU A 287 15.18 7.42 15.55
N LEU A 288 14.97 7.37 16.87
CA LEU A 288 13.78 7.92 17.53
C LEU A 288 13.64 9.43 17.30
N ASP A 289 14.75 10.19 17.27
CA ASP A 289 14.72 11.64 17.02
C ASP A 289 14.11 11.99 15.66
N ASN A 290 14.37 11.17 14.63
CA ASN A 290 13.78 11.40 13.32
C ASN A 290 12.27 11.05 13.29
N ILE A 291 11.88 9.97 13.97
CA ILE A 291 10.47 9.58 14.11
C ILE A 291 9.71 10.64 14.92
N LYS A 292 10.34 11.21 15.95
CA LYS A 292 9.81 12.34 16.71
C LYS A 292 9.57 13.56 15.81
N GLY A 293 10.55 13.93 14.98
CA GLY A 293 10.39 15.03 14.03
C GLY A 293 9.21 14.81 13.07
N LEU A 294 9.06 13.58 12.54
CA LEU A 294 7.93 13.20 11.69
C LEU A 294 6.59 13.34 12.44
N TYR A 295 6.53 12.85 13.67
CA TYR A 295 5.34 12.93 14.51
C TYR A 295 4.91 14.38 14.76
N ILE A 296 5.84 15.24 15.18
CA ILE A 296 5.57 16.64 15.50
C ILE A 296 5.08 17.39 14.26
N PHE A 297 5.77 17.19 13.13
CA PHE A 297 5.34 17.78 11.86
C PHE A 297 3.93 17.36 11.46
N MET A 298 3.67 16.05 11.47
CA MET A 298 2.38 15.51 11.04
C MET A 298 1.26 15.98 11.97
N LYS A 299 1.49 16.01 13.28
CA LYS A 299 0.54 16.54 14.24
C LYS A 299 0.21 18.02 13.99
N GLY A 300 1.19 18.81 13.55
CA GLY A 300 0.99 20.22 13.22
C GLY A 300 0.10 20.46 12.00
N ILE A 301 0.06 19.53 11.04
CA ILE A 301 -0.67 19.72 9.77
C ILE A 301 -2.02 18.98 9.70
N ILE A 302 -2.25 17.98 10.56
CA ILE A 302 -3.49 17.20 10.58
C ILE A 302 -4.50 17.73 11.62
N LYS A 303 -5.79 17.52 11.33
CA LYS A 303 -6.92 17.86 12.21
C LYS A 303 -6.84 17.11 13.54
N GLU A 304 -7.26 17.77 14.61
CA GLU A 304 -7.16 17.27 15.99
C GLU A 304 -7.81 15.90 16.18
N ASP A 305 -8.96 15.67 15.56
CA ASP A 305 -9.69 14.40 15.60
C ASP A 305 -8.97 13.24 14.90
N TYR A 306 -8.01 13.52 14.01
CA TYR A 306 -7.14 12.53 13.37
C TYR A 306 -5.82 12.28 14.12
N GLN A 307 -5.37 13.19 14.99
CA GLN A 307 -4.04 13.14 15.62
C GLN A 307 -3.81 11.86 16.44
N LYS A 308 -4.85 11.37 17.14
CA LYS A 308 -4.75 10.15 17.96
C LYS A 308 -4.49 8.88 17.13
N TYR A 309 -4.97 8.82 15.90
CA TYR A 309 -4.77 7.66 15.02
C TYR A 309 -3.37 7.66 14.43
N PHE A 310 -2.73 8.83 14.29
CA PHE A 310 -1.39 8.93 13.74
C PHE A 310 -0.34 8.20 14.58
N SER A 311 -0.43 8.28 15.92
CA SER A 311 0.44 7.49 16.82
C SER A 311 0.29 5.99 16.59
N ALA A 312 -0.94 5.51 16.36
CA ALA A 312 -1.21 4.10 16.05
C ALA A 312 -0.61 3.69 14.71
N VAL A 313 -0.75 4.54 13.68
CA VAL A 313 -0.16 4.32 12.35
C VAL A 313 1.36 4.19 12.44
N ILE A 314 2.05 5.08 13.16
CA ILE A 314 3.51 4.98 13.34
C ILE A 314 3.87 3.61 13.93
N CYS A 315 3.14 3.15 14.96
CA CYS A 315 3.38 1.86 15.59
C CYS A 315 3.10 0.68 14.64
N LEU A 316 2.02 0.72 13.86
CA LEU A 316 1.72 -0.31 12.85
C LEU A 316 2.79 -0.36 11.74
N LYS A 317 3.41 0.79 11.44
CA LYS A 317 4.39 0.96 10.36
C LYS A 317 5.83 1.00 10.86
N ILE A 318 6.08 0.49 12.07
CA ILE A 318 7.39 0.54 12.73
C ILE A 318 8.50 -0.16 11.95
N THR A 319 8.19 -1.13 11.09
CA THR A 319 9.22 -1.79 10.27
C THR A 319 9.60 -0.95 9.04
N CYS A 320 8.70 -0.07 8.61
CA CYS A 320 8.86 0.78 7.42
C CYS A 320 9.60 2.09 7.71
N LEU A 321 9.97 2.38 8.96
CA LEU A 321 10.70 3.60 9.33
C LEU A 321 12.20 3.34 9.58
N LYS A 322 12.68 2.09 9.43
CA LYS A 322 14.09 1.70 9.69
C LYS A 322 15.00 2.14 8.55
N GLY A 323 16.23 2.58 8.89
CA GLY A 323 17.31 2.69 7.89
C GLY A 323 17.40 4.00 7.09
N GLY A 324 17.22 5.16 7.72
CA GLY A 324 17.61 6.45 7.11
C GLY A 324 16.69 6.97 6.00
N ILE A 325 15.43 6.55 6.02
CA ILE A 325 14.36 6.81 5.04
C ILE A 325 14.07 8.31 4.81
N PHE A 326 14.55 9.18 5.69
CA PHE A 326 14.35 10.64 5.64
C PHE A 326 15.15 11.38 4.55
N LYS A 327 15.87 10.67 3.66
CA LYS A 327 16.79 11.27 2.67
C LYS A 327 16.23 11.40 1.24
N SER A 328 14.97 11.03 0.96
CA SER A 328 14.51 10.79 -0.42
C SER A 328 13.01 10.99 -0.64
N ASN A 329 12.54 10.89 -1.89
CA ASN A 329 11.10 10.87 -2.26
C ASN A 329 10.30 9.77 -1.53
N PHE A 330 10.97 8.69 -1.10
CA PHE A 330 10.35 7.60 -0.34
C PHE A 330 9.63 8.05 0.94
N ILE A 331 10.11 9.11 1.62
CA ILE A 331 9.41 9.60 2.82
C ILE A 331 8.04 10.19 2.48
N MET A 332 7.86 10.76 1.28
CA MET A 332 6.56 11.30 0.86
C MET A 332 5.54 10.18 0.66
N GLU A 333 5.93 9.09 0.02
CA GLU A 333 5.06 7.93 -0.18
C GLU A 333 4.64 7.32 1.16
N ILE A 334 5.57 7.26 2.12
CA ILE A 334 5.27 6.81 3.49
C ILE A 334 4.28 7.73 4.19
N ILE A 335 4.41 9.06 4.05
CA ILE A 335 3.44 10.01 4.60
C ILE A 335 2.06 9.80 3.98
N PHE A 336 2.00 9.60 2.66
CA PHE A 336 0.74 9.35 1.95
C PHE A 336 0.09 8.05 2.39
N GLU A 337 0.88 7.00 2.58
CA GLU A 337 0.42 5.76 3.20
C GLU A 337 -0.08 6.00 4.62
N PHE A 338 0.60 6.83 5.41
CA PHE A 338 0.18 7.11 6.79
C PHE A 338 -1.15 7.87 6.84
N LEU A 339 -1.35 8.84 5.94
CA LEU A 339 -2.63 9.54 5.80
C LEU A 339 -3.74 8.55 5.43
N PHE A 340 -3.50 7.67 4.46
CA PHE A 340 -4.46 6.64 4.08
C PHE A 340 -4.82 5.73 5.27
N LEU A 341 -3.81 5.21 5.97
CA LEU A 341 -4.04 4.33 7.12
C LEU A 341 -4.73 5.06 8.28
N ALA A 342 -4.44 6.33 8.51
CA ALA A 342 -5.15 7.12 9.53
C ALA A 342 -6.64 7.29 9.18
N ASP A 343 -6.97 7.51 7.90
CA ASP A 343 -8.35 7.57 7.42
C ASP A 343 -9.08 6.25 7.60
N VAL A 344 -8.41 5.15 7.22
CA VAL A 344 -8.95 3.79 7.38
C VAL A 344 -9.17 3.49 8.85
N LEU A 345 -8.19 3.72 9.71
CA LEU A 345 -8.32 3.50 11.15
C LEU A 345 -9.49 4.28 11.72
N LYS A 346 -9.59 5.59 11.45
CA LYS A 346 -10.71 6.39 11.94
C LYS A 346 -12.06 5.82 11.48
N THR A 347 -12.20 5.59 10.17
CA THR A 347 -13.44 5.10 9.57
C THR A 347 -13.84 3.73 10.11
N GLU A 348 -12.90 2.80 10.23
CA GLU A 348 -13.17 1.45 10.72
C GLU A 348 -13.44 1.43 12.23
N LEU A 349 -12.72 2.23 13.02
CA LEU A 349 -12.89 2.31 14.47
C LEU A 349 -14.18 3.02 14.88
N GLU A 350 -14.79 3.80 13.99
CA GLU A 350 -16.09 4.46 14.20
C GLU A 350 -17.29 3.55 13.85
N LYS A 351 -17.06 2.34 13.31
CA LYS A 351 -18.12 1.34 13.09
C LYS A 351 -18.52 0.65 14.38
N VAL A 352 -19.83 0.46 14.58
CA VAL A 352 -20.41 -0.10 15.82
C VAL A 352 -19.78 -1.45 16.20
N GLU A 353 -19.66 -2.38 15.26
CA GLU A 353 -19.07 -3.71 15.50
C GLU A 353 -17.63 -3.63 16.03
N ASN A 354 -16.82 -2.75 15.43
CA ASN A 354 -15.43 -2.58 15.85
C ASN A 354 -15.33 -1.85 17.19
N ILE A 355 -16.22 -0.88 17.47
CA ILE A 355 -16.31 -0.23 18.79
C ILE A 355 -16.49 -1.29 19.89
N GLU A 356 -17.36 -2.27 19.69
CA GLU A 356 -17.58 -3.34 20.66
C GLU A 356 -16.35 -4.25 20.82
N LYS A 357 -15.71 -4.64 19.71
CA LYS A 357 -14.47 -5.43 19.74
C LYS A 357 -13.35 -4.70 20.50
N ILE A 358 -13.16 -3.41 20.24
CA ILE A 358 -12.17 -2.57 20.94
C ILE A 358 -12.49 -2.51 22.42
N LYS A 359 -13.75 -2.26 22.81
CA LYS A 359 -14.15 -2.20 24.24
C LYS A 359 -13.87 -3.51 24.96
N LYS A 360 -14.16 -4.63 24.32
CA LYS A 360 -13.86 -5.97 24.85
C LYS A 360 -12.36 -6.18 25.03
N ASN A 361 -11.56 -5.89 24.00
CA ASN A 361 -10.11 -6.00 24.06
C ASN A 361 -9.51 -5.08 25.12
N ARG A 362 -9.97 -3.83 25.17
CA ARG A 362 -9.55 -2.84 26.17
C ARG A 362 -9.86 -3.30 27.59
N SER A 363 -11.03 -3.89 27.83
CA SER A 363 -11.38 -4.47 29.13
C SER A 363 -10.40 -5.58 29.54
N LEU A 364 -10.07 -6.49 28.62
CA LEU A 364 -9.11 -7.58 28.89
C LEU A 364 -7.72 -7.04 29.28
N PHE A 365 -7.23 -6.03 28.55
CA PHE A 365 -5.93 -5.42 28.86
C PHE A 365 -5.95 -4.64 30.18
N VAL A 366 -7.01 -3.87 30.44
CA VAL A 366 -7.16 -3.10 31.68
C VAL A 366 -7.25 -4.05 32.88
N ASP A 367 -7.99 -5.14 32.79
CA ASP A 367 -8.09 -6.14 33.86
C ASP A 367 -6.75 -6.83 34.14
N ALA A 368 -5.99 -7.18 33.09
CA ALA A 368 -4.64 -7.70 33.24
C ALA A 368 -3.72 -6.67 33.94
N PHE A 369 -3.83 -5.40 33.57
CA PHE A 369 -3.02 -4.34 34.18
C PHE A 369 -3.40 -4.07 35.64
N LYS A 370 -4.70 -4.05 35.97
CA LYS A 370 -5.20 -3.91 37.35
C LYS A 370 -4.63 -5.00 38.27
N LYS A 371 -4.56 -6.25 37.80
CA LYS A 371 -3.91 -7.35 38.54
C LYS A 371 -2.43 -7.07 38.84
N ILE A 372 -1.69 -6.50 37.90
CA ILE A 372 -0.29 -6.11 38.09
C ILE A 372 -0.17 -4.97 39.11
N LEU A 373 -1.04 -3.96 39.03
CA LEU A 373 -1.07 -2.86 40.00
C LEU A 373 -1.35 -3.37 41.41
N ASP A 374 -2.32 -4.28 41.58
CA ASP A 374 -2.63 -4.89 42.87
C ASP A 374 -1.43 -5.69 43.42
N GLN A 375 -0.75 -6.49 42.58
CA GLN A 375 0.47 -7.20 42.96
C GLN A 375 1.58 -6.25 43.41
N LYS A 376 1.74 -5.12 42.72
CA LYS A 376 2.73 -4.08 43.06
C LYS A 376 2.28 -3.11 44.16
N LYS A 377 1.07 -3.31 44.72
CA LYS A 377 0.45 -2.43 45.73
C LYS A 377 0.35 -0.96 45.30
N ILE A 378 0.19 -0.71 44.01
CA ILE A 378 0.01 0.64 43.45
C ILE A 378 -1.47 1.02 43.57
N GLN A 379 -1.77 2.19 44.13
CA GLN A 379 -3.15 2.66 44.26
C GLN A 379 -3.72 3.12 42.91
N TYR A 380 -4.95 2.70 42.61
CA TYR A 380 -5.75 3.12 41.46
C TYR A 380 -7.24 3.17 41.82
N VAL A 381 -8.07 3.80 41.01
CA VAL A 381 -9.52 3.89 41.25
C VAL A 381 -10.17 2.51 41.06
N LYS A 382 -10.71 1.93 42.14
CA LYS A 382 -11.42 0.64 42.11
C LYS A 382 -12.90 0.87 41.81
N GLY A 383 -13.46 0.11 40.86
CA GLY A 383 -14.91 0.13 40.55
C GLY A 383 -15.38 1.05 39.42
N GLY A 384 -14.48 1.62 38.61
CA GLY A 384 -14.84 2.25 37.32
C GLY A 384 -15.05 1.21 36.20
N ASP A 385 -15.62 1.64 35.06
CA ASP A 385 -15.87 0.78 33.89
C ASP A 385 -14.64 -0.08 33.55
N SER A 386 -14.89 -1.35 33.19
CA SER A 386 -13.82 -2.35 32.98
C SER A 386 -12.87 -1.98 31.84
N ASP A 387 -13.34 -1.18 30.88
CA ASP A 387 -12.56 -0.67 29.76
C ASP A 387 -11.81 0.63 30.09
N PHE A 388 -11.99 1.25 31.26
CA PHE A 388 -11.37 2.54 31.57
C PHE A 388 -10.17 2.42 32.51
N LEU A 389 -9.04 3.01 32.08
CA LEU A 389 -7.89 3.29 32.93
C LEU A 389 -7.87 4.80 33.20
N ASP A 390 -7.72 5.22 34.46
CA ASP A 390 -7.68 6.64 34.81
C ASP A 390 -6.49 7.34 34.14
N CYS A 391 -6.76 8.02 33.03
CA CYS A 391 -5.76 8.73 32.23
C CYS A 391 -5.07 9.85 33.00
N SER A 392 -5.66 10.36 34.09
CA SER A 392 -5.01 11.38 34.93
C SER A 392 -3.88 10.80 35.78
N LYS A 393 -4.00 9.51 36.15
CA LYS A 393 -3.01 8.80 36.97
C LYS A 393 -2.00 8.00 36.16
N PHE A 394 -2.44 7.46 35.01
CA PHE A 394 -1.62 6.61 34.15
C PHE A 394 -1.68 7.01 32.67
N PRO A 395 -1.39 8.28 32.30
CA PRO A 395 -1.59 8.78 30.94
C PRO A 395 -0.79 8.00 29.89
N LYS A 396 0.49 7.73 30.16
CA LYS A 396 1.38 6.98 29.24
C LYS A 396 0.90 5.53 29.04
N THR A 397 0.41 4.90 30.10
CA THR A 397 -0.09 3.53 30.04
C THR A 397 -1.40 3.45 29.28
N ALA A 398 -2.33 4.39 29.50
CA ALA A 398 -3.60 4.41 28.79
C ALA A 398 -3.39 4.50 27.27
N ILE A 399 -2.46 5.36 26.83
CA ILE A 399 -2.13 5.53 25.40
C ILE A 399 -1.48 4.26 24.82
N LEU A 400 -0.57 3.63 25.57
CA LEU A 400 0.03 2.36 25.15
C LEU A 400 -1.04 1.26 25.01
N LEU A 401 -2.01 1.19 25.93
CA LEU A 401 -3.10 0.22 25.87
C LEU A 401 -3.99 0.45 24.64
N GLU A 402 -4.31 1.70 24.31
CA GLU A 402 -5.07 2.01 23.09
C GLU A 402 -4.31 1.58 21.83
N ILE A 403 -3.01 1.87 21.75
CA ILE A 403 -2.16 1.45 20.63
C ILE A 403 -2.12 -0.08 20.53
N LEU A 404 -2.01 -0.81 21.64
CA LEU A 404 -2.04 -2.26 21.64
C LEU A 404 -3.38 -2.82 21.16
N CYS A 405 -4.50 -2.15 21.48
CA CYS A 405 -5.82 -2.53 20.94
C CYS A 405 -5.86 -2.36 19.42
N TYR A 406 -5.32 -1.25 18.89
CA TYR A 406 -5.27 -1.02 17.44
C TYR A 406 -4.34 -2.00 16.74
N ILE A 407 -3.18 -2.31 17.32
CA ILE A 407 -2.27 -3.33 16.79
C ILE A 407 -2.94 -4.70 16.78
N ASP A 408 -3.66 -5.07 17.83
CA ASP A 408 -4.34 -6.36 17.86
C ASP A 408 -5.40 -6.49 16.74
N LEU A 409 -6.10 -5.40 16.41
CA LEU A 409 -7.12 -5.39 15.38
C LEU A 409 -6.57 -5.27 13.95
N PHE A 410 -5.52 -4.46 13.75
CA PHE A 410 -5.06 -4.05 12.41
C PHE A 410 -3.70 -4.63 12.00
N SER A 411 -3.00 -5.35 12.89
CA SER A 411 -1.75 -6.02 12.55
C SER A 411 -1.94 -7.52 12.34
N ASN A 412 -1.09 -8.11 11.49
CA ASN A 412 -1.05 -9.55 11.27
C ASN A 412 -0.24 -10.27 12.35
N ASP A 413 -0.39 -11.59 12.48
CA ASP A 413 0.31 -12.35 13.52
C ASP A 413 1.83 -12.34 13.38
N CYS A 414 2.38 -12.09 12.19
CA CYS A 414 3.82 -11.93 12.02
C CYS A 414 4.30 -10.68 12.77
N PHE A 415 3.59 -9.57 12.60
CA PHE A 415 3.85 -8.34 13.35
C PHE A 415 3.66 -8.58 14.85
N LYS A 416 2.57 -9.25 15.26
CA LYS A 416 2.33 -9.59 16.68
C LYS A 416 3.45 -10.47 17.26
N GLY A 417 3.93 -11.45 16.51
CA GLY A 417 5.06 -12.31 16.89
C GLY A 417 6.37 -11.55 17.02
N LEU A 418 6.65 -10.64 16.09
CA LEU A 418 7.79 -9.74 16.14
C LEU A 418 7.72 -8.84 17.39
N LEU A 419 6.58 -8.21 17.62
CA LEU A 419 6.33 -7.37 18.79
C LEU A 419 6.55 -8.16 20.08
N ASN A 420 5.98 -9.37 20.18
CA ASN A 420 6.15 -10.24 21.34
C ASN A 420 7.61 -10.56 21.60
N THR A 421 8.39 -10.82 20.55
CA THR A 421 9.83 -11.08 20.63
C THR A 421 10.59 -9.87 21.19
N GLN A 422 10.29 -8.65 20.70
CA GLN A 422 10.95 -7.44 21.18
C GLN A 422 10.59 -7.12 22.64
N ILE A 423 9.33 -7.30 23.03
CA ILE A 423 8.91 -7.16 24.43
C ILE A 423 9.69 -8.12 25.34
N HIS A 424 9.78 -9.40 24.98
CA HIS A 424 10.51 -10.39 25.76
C HIS A 424 12.01 -10.09 25.85
N LYS A 425 12.60 -9.55 24.78
CA LYS A 425 14.00 -9.12 24.80
C LYS A 425 14.20 -7.98 25.80
N LYS A 426 13.34 -6.95 25.74
CA LYS A 426 13.41 -5.79 26.62
C LYS A 426 13.18 -6.12 28.10
N LEU A 427 12.37 -7.14 28.40
CA LEU A 427 12.14 -7.60 29.77
C LEU A 427 13.29 -8.41 30.37
N LYS A 428 14.24 -8.86 29.54
CA LYS A 428 15.44 -9.61 29.97
C LYS A 428 16.68 -8.72 30.16
N GLU A 429 16.68 -7.54 29.55
CA GLU A 429 17.64 -6.45 29.78
C GLU A 429 17.31 -5.72 31.10
#